data_AF-A0A0K1K6D4-F1
#
_entry.id   AF-A0A0K1K6D4-F1
#
_cell.length_a   1.000
_cell.length_b   1.000
_cell.length_c   1.000
_cell.angle_alpha   90.00
_cell.angle_beta   90.00
_cell.angle_gamma   90.00
#
_symmetry.space_group_name_H-M   'P 1'
#
loop_
_entity.id
_entity.type
_entity.pdbx_description
1 polymer ?
#
loop_
_entity_poly.entity_id
_entity_poly.type
_entity_poly.pdbx_seq_one_letter_code
_entity_poly.pdbx_strand_id
1 'polypeptide(L)'
;MVRVAPDDHEALRQLAQDASMTIPAYMLACALGRKVRSQAATHIIEELRRLGCQQRDLARSASDAMSVQYGTVLVEIIGAMRRLGG
;
A
#
# COMPACT_ATOMS: atom_id res chain seq x y z
N MET A 1 -10.56 30.05 -0.19
CA MET A 1 -9.28 29.77 0.51
C MET A 1 -9.64 29.35 1.92
N VAL A 2 -9.30 28.11 2.32
CA VAL A 2 -9.56 27.62 3.69
C VAL A 2 -8.44 28.15 4.58
N ARG A 3 -8.79 28.73 5.75
CA ARG A 3 -7.82 29.15 6.75
C ARG A 3 -7.57 27.99 7.71
N VAL A 4 -6.31 27.64 7.88
CA VAL A 4 -5.86 26.48 8.66
C VAL A 4 -4.66 26.92 9.50
N ALA A 5 -4.50 26.36 10.70
CA ALA A 5 -3.33 26.65 11.52
C ALA A 5 -2.03 26.18 10.80
N PRO A 6 -0.87 26.77 11.09
CA PRO A 6 0.38 26.38 10.41
C PRO A 6 0.70 24.89 10.53
N ASP A 7 0.53 24.30 11.71
CA ASP A 7 0.81 22.87 11.96
C ASP A 7 -0.16 21.97 11.18
N ASP A 8 -1.44 22.33 11.18
CA ASP A 8 -2.48 21.62 10.42
C ASP A 8 -2.24 21.73 8.90
N HIS A 9 -1.69 22.86 8.44
CA HIS A 9 -1.34 23.07 7.03
C HIS A 9 -0.18 22.16 6.60
N GLU A 10 0.81 21.96 7.47
CA GLU A 10 1.91 21.02 7.21
C GLU A 10 1.42 19.57 7.19
N ALA A 11 0.55 19.19 8.13
CA ALA A 11 -0.09 17.88 8.12
C ALA A 11 -0.88 17.63 6.82
N LEU A 12 -1.67 18.61 6.37
CA LEU A 12 -2.39 18.54 5.09
C LEU A 12 -1.45 18.42 3.89
N ARG A 13 -0.31 19.13 3.92
CA ARG A 13 0.71 19.04 2.89
C ARG A 13 1.28 17.63 2.81
N GLN A 14 1.66 17.04 3.94
CA GLN A 14 2.21 15.69 4.00
C GLN A 14 1.20 14.66 3.49
N LEU A 15 -0.06 14.73 3.95
CA LEU A 15 -1.12 13.83 3.51
C LEU A 15 -1.40 13.93 2.00
N ALA A 16 -1.40 15.14 1.44
CA ALA A 16 -1.57 15.35 0.01
C ALA A 16 -0.37 14.82 -0.78
N GLN A 17 0.86 15.01 -0.29
CA GLN A 17 2.08 14.46 -0.89
C GLN A 17 2.09 12.94 -0.89
N ASP A 18 1.73 12.31 0.23
CA ASP A 18 1.62 10.86 0.36
C ASP A 18 0.61 10.29 -0.64
N ALA A 19 -0.42 11.05 -0.98
CA ALA A 19 -1.43 10.72 -1.98
C ALA A 19 -1.07 11.12 -3.42
N SER A 20 0.09 11.75 -3.65
CA SER A 20 0.49 12.34 -4.94
C SER A 20 -0.51 13.37 -5.49
N MET A 21 -1.13 14.17 -4.62
CA MET A 21 -2.13 15.18 -4.95
C MET A 21 -1.69 16.57 -4.51
N THR A 22 -2.30 17.60 -5.11
CA THR A 22 -2.24 18.95 -4.53
C THR A 22 -3.15 19.04 -3.32
N ILE A 23 -2.84 19.94 -2.36
CA ILE A 23 -3.68 20.15 -1.16
C ILE A 23 -5.15 20.39 -1.53
N PRO A 24 -5.51 21.27 -2.49
CA PRO A 24 -6.91 21.48 -2.87
C PRO A 24 -7.59 20.21 -3.42
N ALA A 25 -6.87 19.43 -4.24
CA ALA A 25 -7.41 18.20 -4.81
C ALA A 25 -7.61 17.12 -3.74
N TYR A 26 -6.67 17.00 -2.80
CA TYR A 26 -6.77 16.11 -1.64
C TYR A 26 -7.98 16.48 -0.77
N MET A 27 -8.10 17.77 -0.39
CA MET A 27 -9.24 18.25 0.41
C MET A 27 -10.57 18.04 -0.30
N LEU A 28 -10.64 18.29 -1.61
CA LEU A 28 -11.84 18.03 -2.40
C LEU A 28 -12.20 16.54 -2.42
N ALA A 29 -11.22 15.65 -2.58
CA ALA A 29 -11.44 14.21 -2.55
C ALA A 29 -11.97 13.76 -1.18
N CYS A 30 -11.40 14.26 -0.09
CA CYS A 30 -11.88 14.03 1.28
C CYS A 30 -13.31 14.54 1.48
N ALA A 31 -13.61 15.77 1.03
CA ALA A 31 -14.94 16.37 1.15
C ALA A 31 -16.01 15.58 0.38
N LEU A 32 -15.62 14.94 -0.73
CA LEU A 32 -16.48 14.06 -1.52
C LEU A 32 -16.54 12.61 -0.99
N GLY A 33 -15.92 12.32 0.16
CA GLY A 33 -15.90 10.99 0.77
C GLY A 33 -15.10 9.95 -0.04
N ARG A 34 -14.19 10.38 -0.92
CA ARG A 34 -13.38 9.46 -1.73
C ARG A 34 -12.27 8.85 -0.85
N LYS A 35 -12.05 7.53 -0.97
CA LYS A 35 -10.88 6.87 -0.39
C LYS A 35 -9.63 7.35 -1.12
N VAL A 36 -8.84 8.21 -0.47
CA VAL A 36 -7.51 8.61 -0.96
C VAL A 36 -6.48 7.63 -0.42
N ARG A 37 -5.78 6.91 -1.30
CA ARG A 37 -4.72 5.96 -0.91
C ARG A 37 -3.36 6.61 -1.04
N SER A 38 -2.46 6.29 -0.11
CA SER A 38 -1.05 6.65 -0.22
C SER A 38 -0.40 5.93 -1.41
N GLN A 39 0.38 6.64 -2.22
CA GLN A 39 1.20 6.09 -3.29
C GLN A 39 2.21 5.08 -2.74
N ALA A 40 2.79 5.35 -1.57
CA ALA A 40 3.71 4.42 -0.91
C ALA A 40 3.02 3.10 -0.59
N ALA A 41 1.77 3.14 -0.12
CA ALA A 41 0.98 1.92 0.12
C ALA A 41 0.72 1.15 -1.19
N THR A 42 0.39 1.85 -2.28
CA THR A 42 0.21 1.21 -3.59
C THR A 42 1.49 0.56 -4.09
N HIS A 43 2.62 1.25 -4.00
CA HIS A 43 3.92 0.72 -4.42
C HIS A 43 4.33 -0.50 -3.58
N ILE A 44 4.17 -0.44 -2.26
CA ILE A 44 4.46 -1.57 -1.35
C ILE A 44 3.59 -2.78 -1.71
N ILE A 45 2.30 -2.58 -1.96
CA ILE A 45 1.40 -3.68 -2.36
C ILE A 45 1.86 -4.32 -3.67
N GLU A 46 2.28 -3.53 -4.66
CA GLU A 46 2.72 -4.07 -5.94
C GLU A 46 4.06 -4.82 -5.83
N GLU A 47 5.02 -4.30 -5.06
CA GLU A 47 6.28 -5.00 -4.79
C GLU A 47 6.05 -6.30 -4.02
N LEU A 48 5.14 -6.32 -3.04
CA LEU A 48 4.77 -7.56 -2.34
C LEU A 48 4.09 -8.57 -3.27
N ARG A 49 3.23 -8.11 -4.19
CA ARG A 49 2.64 -8.99 -5.23
C ARG A 49 3.74 -9.60 -6.10
N ARG A 50 4.67 -8.78 -6.59
CA ARG A 50 5.78 -9.20 -7.43
C ARG A 50 6.66 -10.23 -6.73
N LEU A 51 7.07 -9.96 -5.49
CA LEU A 51 7.83 -10.90 -4.67
C LEU A 51 7.07 -12.20 -4.43
N GLY A 52 5.77 -12.12 -4.18
CA GLY A 52 4.93 -13.30 -4.00
C GLY A 52 4.82 -14.18 -5.25
N CYS A 53 4.74 -13.58 -6.43
CA CYS A 53 4.81 -14.31 -7.71
C CYS A 53 6.14 -15.03 -7.88
N GLN A 54 7.26 -14.36 -7.64
CA GLN A 54 8.61 -14.95 -7.72
C GLN A 54 8.76 -16.13 -6.76
N GLN A 55 8.27 -15.99 -5.53
CA GLN A 55 8.32 -17.04 -4.51
C GLN A 55 7.47 -18.26 -4.89
N ARG A 56 6.27 -18.07 -5.46
CA ARG A 56 5.46 -19.17 -5.97
C ARG A 56 6.20 -19.96 -7.05
N ASP A 57 6.88 -19.26 -7.94
CA ASP A 57 7.60 -19.89 -9.04
C ASP A 57 8.83 -20.67 -8.51
N LEU A 58 9.54 -20.12 -7.52
CA LEU A 58 10.59 -20.83 -6.78
C LEU A 58 10.05 -22.08 -6.07
N ALA A 59 8.91 -21.98 -5.38
CA ALA A 59 8.30 -23.11 -4.68
C ALA A 59 7.93 -24.25 -5.63
N ARG A 60 7.48 -23.95 -6.86
CA ARG A 60 7.22 -24.97 -7.89
C ARG A 60 8.50 -25.69 -8.36
N SER A 61 9.65 -25.02 -8.29
CA SER A 61 10.94 -25.57 -8.69
C SER A 61 11.73 -26.25 -7.56
N ALA A 62 11.29 -26.11 -6.30
CA ALA A 62 11.99 -26.61 -5.13
C ALA A 62 11.57 -28.06 -4.78
N SER A 63 12.46 -28.82 -4.12
CA SER A 63 12.11 -30.14 -3.58
C SER A 63 11.08 -30.04 -2.44
N ASP A 64 10.31 -31.10 -2.23
CA ASP A 64 9.05 -31.10 -1.46
C ASP A 64 9.11 -30.49 -0.05
N ALA A 65 10.23 -30.59 0.66
CA ALA A 65 10.36 -30.02 2.00
C ALA A 65 10.52 -28.48 2.00
N MET A 66 11.21 -27.93 0.99
CA MET A 66 11.44 -26.49 0.85
C MET A 66 10.23 -25.77 0.24
N SER A 67 9.52 -26.43 -0.69
CA SER A 67 8.34 -25.87 -1.34
C SER A 67 7.21 -25.56 -0.34
N VAL A 68 7.01 -26.40 0.67
CA VAL A 68 6.01 -26.19 1.75
C VAL A 68 6.33 -24.92 2.57
N GLN A 69 7.59 -24.75 2.99
CA GLN A 69 7.99 -23.59 3.79
C GLN A 69 7.87 -22.28 3.01
N TYR A 70 8.23 -22.28 1.72
CA TYR A 70 8.03 -21.13 0.84
C TYR A 70 6.53 -20.83 0.63
N GLY A 71 5.68 -21.85 0.50
CA GLY A 71 4.24 -21.67 0.38
C GLY A 71 3.61 -20.98 1.59
N THR A 72 4.02 -21.36 2.81
CA THR A 72 3.50 -20.75 4.06
C THR A 72 3.83 -19.27 4.17
N VAL A 73 5.08 -18.87 3.90
CA VAL A 73 5.48 -17.45 3.94
C VAL A 73 4.69 -16.62 2.93
N LEU A 74 4.42 -17.17 1.73
CA LEU A 74 3.60 -16.50 0.73
C LEU A 74 2.16 -16.25 1.20
N VAL A 75 1.54 -17.25 1.84
CA VAL A 75 0.18 -17.12 2.38
C VAL A 75 0.12 -16.02 3.44
N GLU A 76 1.13 -15.93 4.30
CA GLU A 76 1.23 -14.87 5.32
C GLU A 76 1.42 -13.48 4.71
N ILE A 77 2.27 -13.34 3.68
CA ILE A 77 2.47 -12.09 2.95
C ILE A 77 1.16 -11.65 2.28
N ILE A 78 0.48 -12.57 1.56
CA ILE A 78 -0.81 -12.29 0.93
C ILE A 78 -1.87 -11.91 1.98
N GLY A 79 -1.86 -12.59 3.14
CA GLY A 79 -2.71 -12.26 4.28
C GLY A 79 -2.48 -10.84 4.79
N ALA A 80 -1.21 -10.45 4.96
CA ALA A 80 -0.83 -9.08 5.35
C ALA A 80 -1.26 -8.05 4.31
N MET A 81 -1.07 -8.32 3.02
CA MET A 81 -1.51 -7.44 1.92
C MET A 81 -3.02 -7.23 1.93
N ARG A 82 -3.81 -8.30 2.13
CA ARG A 82 -5.27 -8.19 2.21
C ARG A 82 -5.70 -7.33 3.39
N ARG A 83 -4.99 -7.38 4.53
CA ARG A 83 -5.25 -6.52 5.70
C ARG A 83 -4.90 -5.05 5.44
N LEU A 84 -3.87 -4.78 4.64
CA LEU A 84 -3.43 -3.41 4.30
C LEU A 84 -4.21 -2.78 3.14
N GLY A 85 -4.74 -3.59 2.22
CA GLY A 85 -5.46 -3.13 1.03
C GLY A 85 -6.98 -3.01 1.17
N GLY A 86 -7.55 -3.34 2.34
CA GLY A 86 -8.98 -3.25 2.67
C GLY A 86 -9.40 -1.86 3.16
#